data_AF-A0A3C1Y8K9-F1
#
_entry.id   AF-A0A3C1Y8K9-F1
#
_cell.length_a   1.000
_cell.length_b   1.000
_cell.length_c   1.000
_cell.angle_alpha   90.00
_cell.angle_beta   90.00
_cell.angle_gamma   90.00
#
_symmetry.space_group_name_H-M   'P 1'
#
loop_
_entity.id
_entity.type
_entity.pdbx_description
1 polymer ?
#
loop_
_entity_poly.entity_id
_entity_poly.type
_entity_poly.pdbx_seq_one_letter_code
_entity_poly.pdbx_strand_id
1 'polypeptide(L)'
;FPAIQGDVENHNCLWDLNRFYTGGNKVEQFREENLVRILGTWGHVVDDAVAGIIEFRPPQIQGRIIANGWAHCYSLPREWSLDHNRQLCQKPADEVRWIRSRQTFSQKNF
;
A
#
# COMPACT_ATOMS: atom_id res chain seq x y z
N PHE A 1 -18.69 14.79 3.37
CA PHE A 1 -17.78 14.41 2.27
C PHE A 1 -18.25 13.08 1.71
N PRO A 2 -18.85 13.01 0.51
CA PRO A 2 -18.99 11.72 -0.13
C PRO A 2 -17.57 11.30 -0.52
N ALA A 3 -17.09 10.21 0.07
CA ALA A 3 -15.86 9.60 -0.38
C ALA A 3 -16.08 9.21 -1.84
N ILE A 4 -15.23 9.71 -2.74
CA ILE A 4 -15.09 9.11 -4.06
C ILE A 4 -14.75 7.65 -3.78
N GLN A 5 -15.59 6.73 -4.25
CA GLN A 5 -15.33 5.31 -4.16
C GLN A 5 -14.15 5.02 -5.10
N GLY A 6 -12.93 5.23 -4.60
CA GLY A 6 -11.74 4.69 -5.21
C GLY A 6 -11.88 3.17 -5.21
N ASP A 7 -11.38 2.53 -6.26
CA ASP A 7 -11.25 1.07 -6.28
C ASP A 7 -10.59 0.64 -4.96
N VAL A 8 -11.16 -0.39 -4.32
CA VAL A 8 -10.61 -0.92 -3.07
C VAL A 8 -9.27 -1.57 -3.41
N GLU A 9 -8.19 -0.80 -3.31
CA GLU A 9 -6.84 -1.33 -3.25
C GLU A 9 -6.75 -2.18 -1.98
N ASN A 10 -6.85 -3.50 -2.15
CA ASN A 10 -6.79 -4.41 -1.03
C ASN A 10 -5.33 -4.54 -0.53
N HIS A 11 -5.22 -4.68 0.79
CA HIS A 11 -4.01 -4.45 1.58
C HIS A 11 -2.78 -5.29 1.23
N ASN A 12 -2.90 -6.32 0.41
CA ASN A 12 -1.96 -7.43 0.52
C ASN A 12 -0.92 -7.45 -0.59
N CYS A 13 -1.21 -6.91 -1.78
CA CYS A 13 -0.33 -7.14 -2.92
C CYS A 13 -0.46 -6.04 -3.99
N LEU A 14 0.23 -4.91 -3.81
CA LEU A 14 0.54 -4.12 -5.01
C LEU A 14 1.45 -4.98 -5.89
N TRP A 15 1.15 -5.06 -7.18
CA TRP A 15 1.80 -5.96 -8.15
C TRP A 15 1.61 -7.45 -7.84
N ASP A 16 0.37 -7.83 -7.55
CA ASP A 16 -0.07 -9.22 -7.60
C ASP A 16 0.04 -9.79 -9.03
N LEU A 17 1.05 -10.64 -9.22
CA LEU A 17 1.35 -11.28 -10.49
C LEU A 17 0.49 -12.53 -10.74
N ASN A 18 -0.31 -12.98 -9.77
CA ASN A 18 -1.28 -14.07 -9.99
C ASN A 18 -2.33 -13.71 -11.05
N ARG A 19 -2.51 -12.41 -11.32
CA ARG A 19 -3.39 -11.93 -12.40
C ARG A 19 -2.85 -12.23 -13.80
N PHE A 20 -1.54 -12.43 -13.93
CA PHE A 20 -0.86 -12.57 -15.22
C PHE A 20 -0.29 -13.97 -15.43
N TYR A 21 0.08 -14.67 -14.36
CA TYR A 21 0.77 -15.96 -14.44
C TYR A 21 0.06 -17.04 -13.61
N THR A 22 0.07 -18.27 -14.13
CA THR A 22 -0.47 -19.44 -13.43
C THR A 22 0.66 -20.38 -13.03
N GLY A 23 0.85 -20.58 -11.72
CA GLY A 23 1.86 -21.49 -11.19
C GLY A 23 3.31 -21.01 -11.33
N GLY A 24 4.23 -21.78 -10.75
CA GLY A 24 5.67 -21.48 -10.74
C GLY A 24 6.02 -20.19 -9.99
N ASN A 25 7.27 -19.75 -10.18
CA ASN A 25 7.75 -18.48 -9.66
C ASN A 25 7.33 -17.36 -10.63
N LYS A 26 6.35 -16.55 -10.22
CA LYS A 26 5.71 -15.55 -11.09
C LYS A 26 6.55 -14.28 -11.18
N VAL A 27 7.31 -13.99 -10.13
CA VAL A 27 8.30 -12.90 -10.07
C VAL A 27 9.39 -13.09 -11.14
N GLU A 28 9.90 -14.32 -11.30
CA GLU A 28 10.89 -14.64 -12.34
C GLU A 28 10.29 -14.62 -13.74
N GLN A 29 9.07 -15.15 -13.93
CA GLN A 29 8.36 -15.04 -15.22
C GLN A 29 8.19 -13.57 -15.64
N PHE A 30 7.75 -12.71 -14.72
CA PHE A 30 7.63 -11.28 -14.99
C PHE A 30 8.99 -10.64 -15.32
N ARG A 31 10.08 -11.06 -14.65
CA ARG A 31 11.45 -10.60 -14.94
C ARG A 31 11.95 -11.03 -16.30
N GLU A 32 11.58 -12.21 -16.78
CA GLU A 32 12.03 -12.75 -18.07
C GLU A 32 11.26 -12.13 -19.24
N GLU A 33 9.97 -11.90 -19.07
CA GLU A 33 9.12 -11.33 -20.11
C GLU A 33 9.25 -9.81 -20.24
N ASN A 34 9.66 -9.14 -19.16
CA ASN A 34 9.76 -7.69 -19.12
C ASN A 34 11.20 -7.24 -18.93
N LEU A 35 11.54 -6.06 -19.44
CA LEU A 35 12.87 -5.48 -19.28
C LEU A 35 13.01 -4.85 -17.89
N VAL A 36 12.94 -5.69 -16.86
CA VAL A 36 12.88 -5.29 -15.47
C VAL A 36 13.86 -6.08 -14.62
N ARG A 37 14.18 -5.52 -13.44
CA ARG A 37 14.85 -6.23 -12.36
C ARG A 37 14.02 -6.10 -11.10
N ILE A 38 13.78 -7.21 -10.43
CA ILE A 38 13.08 -7.24 -9.15
C ILE A 38 14.11 -7.00 -8.04
N LEU A 39 13.92 -5.93 -7.27
CA LEU A 39 14.84 -5.53 -6.21
C LEU A 39 14.44 -6.09 -4.84
N GLY A 40 13.17 -6.44 -4.70
CA GLY A 40 12.62 -7.03 -3.50
C GLY A 40 11.22 -7.58 -3.75
N THR A 41 10.86 -8.59 -2.97
CA THR A 41 9.53 -9.19 -2.90
C THR A 41 8.87 -8.85 -1.56
N TRP A 42 7.56 -9.05 -1.44
CA TRP A 42 6.86 -8.84 -0.17
C TRP A 42 7.11 -9.99 0.80
N GLY A 43 7.69 -9.69 1.96
CA GLY A 43 8.18 -10.71 2.89
C GLY A 43 7.12 -11.62 3.52
N HIS A 44 5.84 -11.24 3.53
CA HIS A 44 4.75 -12.12 4.00
C HIS A 44 4.20 -13.04 2.90
N VAL A 45 4.54 -12.78 1.63
CA VAL A 45 4.09 -13.55 0.47
C VAL A 45 5.20 -14.54 0.11
N VAL A 46 4.96 -15.82 0.38
CA VAL A 46 5.97 -16.88 0.23
C VAL A 46 5.82 -17.71 -1.05
N ASP A 47 4.84 -17.40 -1.91
CA ASP A 47 4.50 -18.15 -3.12
C ASP A 47 4.96 -17.46 -4.42
N ASP A 48 5.95 -16.56 -4.32
CA ASP A 48 6.54 -15.82 -5.44
C ASP A 48 5.51 -15.13 -6.34
N ALA A 49 4.39 -14.70 -5.75
CA ALA A 49 3.29 -14.08 -6.48
C ALA A 49 3.38 -12.56 -6.57
N VAL A 50 4.24 -11.92 -5.78
CA VAL A 50 4.18 -10.46 -5.57
C VAL A 50 5.56 -9.84 -5.61
N ALA A 51 5.74 -8.90 -6.54
CA ALA A 51 6.90 -8.03 -6.57
C ALA A 51 6.71 -6.85 -5.60
N GLY A 52 7.78 -6.43 -4.92
CA GLY A 52 7.75 -5.30 -3.99
C GLY A 52 8.38 -4.03 -4.53
N ILE A 53 9.58 -4.15 -5.10
CA ILE A 53 10.31 -3.05 -5.73
C ILE A 53 10.79 -3.51 -7.10
N ILE A 54 10.45 -2.76 -8.15
CA ILE A 54 10.78 -3.09 -9.53
C ILE A 54 11.62 -1.96 -10.14
N GLU A 55 12.74 -2.32 -10.73
CA GLU A 55 13.53 -1.45 -11.59
C GLU A 55 13.19 -1.75 -13.07
N PHE A 56 12.55 -0.81 -13.76
CA PHE A 56 12.33 -0.87 -15.19
C PHE A 56 13.55 -0.34 -15.96
N ARG A 57 13.99 -1.10 -16.97
CA ARG A 57 15.21 -0.88 -17.75
C ARG A 57 14.89 -0.77 -19.25
N PRO A 58 14.26 0.33 -19.70
CA PRO A 58 14.02 0.53 -21.13
C PRO A 58 15.35 0.62 -21.89
N PRO A 59 15.54 -0.12 -23.00
CA PRO A 59 16.83 -0.17 -23.69
C PRO A 59 17.07 1.04 -24.60
N GLN A 60 16.00 1.74 -25.03
CA GLN A 60 16.10 2.88 -25.95
C GLN A 60 16.11 4.25 -25.26
N ILE A 61 15.91 4.31 -23.94
CA ILE A 61 15.82 5.59 -23.20
C ILE A 61 16.89 5.59 -22.11
N GLN A 62 17.67 6.67 -22.06
CA GLN A 62 18.63 6.86 -20.97
C GLN A 62 17.87 7.23 -19.69
N GLY A 63 17.55 6.21 -18.88
CA GLY A 63 16.85 6.37 -17.62
C GLY A 63 16.48 5.03 -16.98
N ARG A 64 16.37 5.02 -15.66
CA ARG A 64 15.87 3.87 -14.88
C ARG A 64 14.69 4.36 -14.06
N ILE A 65 13.60 3.60 -14.08
CA ILE A 65 12.44 3.87 -13.23
C ILE A 65 12.47 2.84 -12.12
N ILE A 66 12.61 3.29 -10.88
CA ILE A 66 12.41 2.44 -9.70
C ILE A 66 11.02 2.76 -9.19
N ALA A 67 10.13 1.79 -9.32
CA ALA A 67 8.83 1.85 -8.69
C ALA A 67 8.90 1.08 -7.36
N ASN A 68 8.19 1.58 -6.36
CA ASN A 68 8.04 0.92 -5.06
C ASN A 68 6.55 0.71 -4.80
N GLY A 69 6.16 -0.53 -4.52
CA GLY A 69 4.81 -0.82 -4.09
C GLY A 69 4.53 -0.12 -2.76
N TRP A 70 3.40 0.59 -2.67
CA TRP A 70 2.96 1.15 -1.40
C TRP A 70 2.36 0.01 -0.56
N ALA A 71 2.97 -0.28 0.59
CA ALA A 71 2.37 -1.16 1.59
C ALA A 71 1.31 -0.37 2.36
N HIS A 72 0.22 -1.04 2.74
CA HIS A 72 -0.82 -0.45 3.56
C HIS A 72 -0.24 0.20 4.83
N CYS A 73 -0.60 1.44 5.08
CA CYS A 73 -0.31 2.09 6.36
C CYS A 73 -1.34 1.64 7.39
N TYR A 74 -0.89 1.07 8.50
CA TYR A 74 -1.79 0.75 9.61
C TYR A 74 -2.59 2.00 10.03
N SER A 75 -3.84 1.78 10.45
CA SER A 75 -4.59 2.83 11.12
C SER A 75 -3.80 3.32 12.34
N LEU A 76 -3.90 4.61 12.64
CA LEU A 76 -3.33 5.16 13.88
C LEU A 76 -3.83 4.36 15.09
N PRO A 77 -3.00 4.18 16.15
CA PRO A 77 -3.41 3.51 17.38
C PRO A 77 -4.74 4.08 17.89
N ARG A 78 -5.61 3.19 18.37
CA ARG A 78 -6.94 3.55 18.90
C ARG A 78 -7.12 3.04 20.31
N GLU A 79 -7.78 3.85 21.12
CA GLU A 79 -8.32 3.45 22.41
C GLU A 79 -9.75 2.95 22.22
N TRP A 80 -10.15 2.01 23.06
CA TRP A 80 -11.48 1.40 23.05
C TRP A 80 -12.16 1.61 24.39
N SER A 81 -13.44 1.98 24.35
CA SER A 81 -14.27 2.16 25.54
C SER A 81 -15.71 1.73 25.25
N LEU A 82 -16.52 1.55 26.29
CA LEU A 82 -17.97 1.39 26.13
C LEU A 82 -18.67 2.73 26.36
N ASP A 83 -19.69 3.03 25.56
CA ASP A 83 -20.59 4.14 25.86
C ASP A 83 -21.65 3.77 26.91
N HIS A 84 -22.54 4.73 27.23
CA HIS A 84 -23.65 4.54 28.16
C HIS A 84 -24.62 3.42 27.74
N ASN A 85 -24.67 3.09 26.45
CA ASN A 85 -25.50 2.03 25.86
C ASN A 85 -24.73 0.70 25.71
N ARG A 86 -23.54 0.59 26.31
CA ARG A 86 -22.64 -0.57 26.21
C ARG A 86 -22.19 -0.89 24.78
N GLN A 87 -22.16 0.11 23.91
CA GLN A 87 -21.63 -0.03 22.56
C GLN A 87 -20.13 0.26 22.55
N LEU A 88 -19.39 -0.51 21.75
CA LEU A 88 -17.97 -0.31 21.54
C LEU A 88 -17.74 1.02 20.82
N CYS A 89 -17.04 1.93 21.49
CA CYS A 89 -16.57 3.19 20.93
C CYS A 89 -15.05 3.14 20.74
N GLN A 90 -14.57 3.87 19.73
CA GLN A 90 -13.15 4.01 19.48
C GLN A 90 -12.77 5.47 19.29
N LYS A 91 -11.62 5.88 19.83
CA LYS A 91 -10.98 7.16 19.51
C LYS A 91 -9.50 6.94 19.17
N PRO A 92 -8.85 7.81 18.38
CA PRO A 92 -7.40 7.79 18.28
C PRO A 92 -6.76 7.88 19.67
N ALA A 93 -5.67 7.14 19.88
CA ALA A 93 -4.95 7.16 21.15
C ALA A 93 -4.43 8.58 21.44
N ASP A 94 -4.40 9.00 22.70
CA ASP A 94 -4.04 10.37 23.07
C ASP A 94 -2.61 10.76 22.62
N GLU A 95 -1.70 9.80 22.48
CA GLU A 95 -0.35 10.01 21.94
C GLU A 95 -0.35 10.48 20.48
N VAL A 96 -1.41 10.16 19.72
CA VAL A 96 -1.59 10.63 18.34
C VAL A 96 -1.79 12.15 18.29
N ARG A 97 -2.04 12.83 19.41
CA ARG A 97 -2.08 14.29 19.43
C ARG A 97 -0.70 14.92 19.15
N TRP A 98 0.39 14.21 19.46
CA TRP A 98 1.76 14.72 19.30
C TRP A 98 2.19 14.85 17.83
N ILE A 99 1.52 14.17 16.90
CA ILE A 99 1.81 14.27 15.46
C ILE A 99 1.11 15.46 14.78
N ARG A 100 0.31 16.24 15.52
CA ARG A 100 -0.36 17.43 14.99
C ARG A 100 0.67 18.55 14.76
N SER A 101 0.67 19.13 13.57
CA SER A 101 1.40 20.37 13.32
C SER A 101 0.69 21.56 14.00
N ARG A 102 1.43 22.64 14.28
CA ARG A 102 0.87 23.87 14.86
C ARG A 102 -0.05 24.62 13.88
N GLN A 103 0.08 24.36 12.59
CA GLN A 103 -0.66 25.04 11.54
C GLN A 103 -1.94 24.29 11.24
N THR A 104 -3.08 24.96 11.36
CA THR A 104 -4.37 24.43 10.97
C THR A 104 -4.78 24.98 9.61
N PHE A 105 -5.41 24.15 8.79
CA PHE A 105 -6.00 24.54 7.52
C PHE A 105 -7.52 24.39 7.63
N SER A 106 -8.26 25.39 7.18
CA SER A 106 -9.72 25.32 7.05
C SER A 106 -10.11 25.71 5.64
N GLN A 107 -10.85 24.86 4.95
CA GLN A 107 -11.43 25.19 3.66
C GLN A 107 -12.88 25.65 3.88
N LYS A 108 -13.24 26.82 3.36
CA LYS A 108 -14.63 27.30 3.29
C LYS A 108 -15.09 27.22 1.84
N ASN A 109 -16.27 26.65 1.65
CA ASN A 109 -17.02 26.51 0.38
C ASN A 109 -16.55 25.35 -0.53
N PHE A 110 -17.43 24.37 -0.70
CA PHE A 110 -17.45 23.40 -1.80
C PHE A 110 -18.53 23.82 -2.79
#